data_AF-A0A9W9S5V9-F1
#
_entry.id   AF-A0A9W9S5V9-F1
#
_cell.length_a   1.000
_cell.length_b   1.000
_cell.length_c   1.000
_cell.angle_alpha   90.00
_cell.angle_beta   90.00
_cell.angle_gamma   90.00
#
_symmetry.space_group_name_H-M   'P 1'
#
loop_
_entity.id
_entity.type
_entity.pdbx_description
1 polymer ?
#
loop_
_entity_poly.entity_id
_entity_poly.type
_entity_poly.pdbx_seq_one_letter_code
_entity_poly.pdbx_strand_id
1 'polypeptide(L)'
;MSGFQIRAFSDSHLEVLLDLRDRYTRRTERRTLLQQEGILINEGYYVLLALPRRALDPVRFCAIVRSMVHRVRVLNDELTALRIEEEEDAVIFEQMWGGYL
;
A
#
# COMPACT_ATOMS: atom_id res chain seq x y z
N MET A 1 -12.71 -12.88 -36.80
CA MET A 1 -12.70 -13.70 -35.56
C MET A 1 -11.27 -13.76 -35.07
N SER A 2 -10.90 -12.95 -34.08
CA SER A 2 -9.58 -13.01 -33.46
C SER A 2 -9.52 -14.25 -32.57
N GLY A 3 -8.89 -15.30 -33.06
CA GLY A 3 -8.62 -16.48 -32.25
C GLY A 3 -7.79 -16.06 -31.03
N PHE A 4 -8.28 -16.34 -29.84
CA PHE A 4 -7.45 -16.33 -28.63
C PHE A 4 -6.36 -17.39 -28.85
N GLN A 5 -5.18 -16.96 -29.30
CA GLN A 5 -3.99 -17.80 -29.24
C GLN A 5 -3.61 -17.90 -27.76
N ILE A 6 -3.98 -19.02 -27.13
CA ILE A 6 -3.44 -19.37 -25.82
C ILE A 6 -1.94 -19.57 -26.03
N ARG A 7 -1.13 -18.59 -25.61
CA ARG A 7 0.33 -18.77 -25.54
C ARG A 7 0.60 -19.92 -24.58
N ALA A 8 1.31 -20.92 -25.05
CA ALA A 8 1.87 -21.94 -24.17
C ALA A 8 2.99 -21.29 -23.36
N PHE A 9 2.78 -21.13 -22.05
CA PHE A 9 3.81 -20.69 -21.13
C PHE A 9 4.76 -21.87 -20.85
N SER A 10 6.06 -21.59 -20.72
CA SER A 10 6.98 -22.54 -20.11
C SER A 10 6.70 -22.64 -18.62
N ASP A 11 7.10 -23.75 -18.00
CA ASP A 11 6.97 -23.94 -16.55
C ASP A 11 7.64 -22.79 -15.77
N SER A 12 8.78 -22.29 -16.25
CA SER A 12 9.45 -21.11 -15.69
C SER A 12 8.63 -19.82 -15.74
N HIS A 13 7.86 -19.59 -16.80
CA HIS A 13 6.96 -18.43 -16.87
C HIS A 13 5.77 -18.59 -15.92
N LEU A 14 5.24 -19.80 -15.79
CA LEU A 14 4.17 -20.09 -14.84
C LEU A 14 4.61 -19.89 -13.39
N GLU A 15 5.83 -20.33 -13.04
CA GLU A 15 6.41 -20.08 -11.71
C GLU A 15 6.49 -18.58 -11.38
N VAL A 16 6.97 -17.76 -12.32
CA VAL A 16 7.04 -16.30 -12.13
C VAL A 16 5.65 -15.67 -11.98
N LEU A 17 4.67 -16.11 -12.76
CA LEU A 17 3.30 -15.60 -12.66
C LEU A 17 2.62 -16.00 -11.34
N LEU A 18 2.89 -17.20 -10.83
CA LEU A 18 2.41 -17.64 -9.53
C LEU A 18 3.07 -16.83 -8.40
N ASP A 19 4.37 -16.58 -8.48
CA ASP A 19 5.08 -15.72 -7.53
C ASP A 19 4.56 -14.28 -7.54
N LEU A 20 4.31 -13.71 -8.72
CA LEU A 20 3.68 -12.38 -8.87
C LEU A 20 2.28 -12.34 -8.23
N ARG A 21 1.49 -13.39 -8.39
CA ARG A 21 0.18 -13.49 -7.74
C ARG A 21 0.31 -13.48 -6.22
N ASP A 22 1.23 -14.26 -5.67
CA ASP A 22 1.46 -14.32 -4.22
C ASP A 22 1.95 -12.96 -3.67
N ARG A 23 2.88 -12.30 -4.38
CA ARG A 23 3.31 -10.93 -4.07
C ARG A 23 2.15 -9.95 -4.08
N TYR A 24 1.32 -9.99 -5.12
CA TYR A 24 0.14 -9.13 -5.25
C TYR A 24 -0.84 -9.32 -4.08
N THR A 25 -1.11 -10.56 -3.67
CA THR A 25 -1.98 -10.84 -2.53
C THR A 25 -1.42 -10.22 -1.24
N ARG A 26 -0.14 -10.48 -0.92
CA ARG A 26 0.49 -9.94 0.29
C ARG A 26 0.54 -8.41 0.29
N ARG A 27 0.83 -7.79 -0.86
CA ARG A 27 0.84 -6.32 -0.98
C ARG A 27 -0.55 -5.72 -0.84
N THR A 28 -1.57 -6.37 -1.40
CA THR A 28 -2.95 -5.94 -1.22
C THR A 28 -3.36 -5.95 0.25
N GLU A 29 -3.04 -7.03 0.98
CA GLU A 29 -3.26 -7.11 2.43
C GLU A 29 -2.52 -5.99 3.18
N ARG A 30 -1.23 -5.79 2.87
CA ARG A 30 -0.43 -4.72 3.47
C ARG A 30 -1.01 -3.34 3.20
N ARG A 31 -1.40 -3.05 1.95
CA ARG A 31 -2.04 -1.79 1.57
C ARG A 31 -3.32 -1.54 2.35
N THR A 32 -4.15 -2.56 2.52
CA THR A 32 -5.36 -2.47 3.33
C THR A 32 -5.04 -2.11 4.78
N LEU A 33 -4.05 -2.75 5.39
CA LEU A 33 -3.62 -2.41 6.76
C LEU A 33 -3.11 -0.98 6.89
N LEU A 34 -2.28 -0.53 5.95
CA LEU A 34 -1.77 0.85 5.91
C LEU A 34 -2.91 1.87 5.74
N GLN A 35 -3.88 1.57 4.87
CA GLN A 35 -5.07 2.42 4.70
C GLN A 35 -5.91 2.50 5.99
N GLN A 36 -6.09 1.37 6.68
CA GLN A 36 -6.79 1.32 7.96
C GLN A 36 -6.06 2.15 9.02
N GLU A 37 -4.73 2.06 9.11
CA GLU A 37 -3.94 2.89 10.01
C GLU A 37 -4.10 4.39 9.70
N GLY A 38 -4.10 4.77 8.42
CA GLY A 38 -4.35 6.15 8.00
C GLY A 38 -5.71 6.68 8.44
N ILE A 39 -6.76 5.86 8.35
CA ILE A 39 -8.11 6.20 8.84
C ILE A 39 -8.09 6.42 10.35
N LEU A 40 -7.48 5.51 11.12
CA LEU A 40 -7.41 5.61 12.58
C LEU A 40 -6.64 6.86 13.05
N ILE A 41 -5.54 7.21 12.36
CA ILE A 41 -4.81 8.45 12.65
C ILE A 41 -5.70 9.67 12.40
N ASN A 42 -6.46 9.68 11.30
CA ASN A 42 -7.35 10.79 10.97
C ASN A 42 -8.51 10.91 11.98
N GLU A 43 -9.12 9.80 12.36
CA GLU A 43 -10.16 9.75 13.40
C GLU A 43 -9.63 10.27 14.74
N GLY A 44 -8.45 9.80 15.16
CA GLY A 44 -7.79 10.27 16.37
C GLY A 44 -7.54 11.79 16.36
N TYR A 45 -7.24 12.36 15.18
CA TYR A 45 -7.02 13.79 15.03
C TYR A 45 -8.32 14.56 15.23
N TYR A 46 -9.43 14.09 14.64
CA TYR A 46 -10.73 14.71 14.85
C TYR A 46 -11.19 14.65 16.31
N VAL A 47 -10.95 13.53 17.00
CA VAL A 47 -11.24 13.42 18.44
C VAL A 47 -10.47 14.47 19.23
N LEU A 48 -9.17 14.64 18.95
CA LEU A 48 -8.35 15.65 19.63
C LEU A 48 -8.84 17.08 19.37
N LEU A 49 -9.27 17.40 18.15
CA LEU A 49 -9.82 18.70 17.80
C LEU A 49 -11.17 18.99 18.47
N ALA A 50 -11.96 17.94 18.75
CA ALA A 50 -13.26 18.07 19.41
C ALA A 50 -13.15 18.27 20.93
N LEU A 51 -11.97 18.03 21.53
CA LEU A 51 -11.78 18.20 22.96
C LEU A 51 -11.82 19.70 23.36
N PRO A 52 -12.51 20.05 24.46
CA PRO A 52 -12.49 21.41 24.95
C PRO A 52 -11.09 21.78 25.45
N ARG A 53 -10.64 23.03 25.20
CA ARG A 53 -9.28 23.51 25.55
C ARG A 53 -8.87 23.23 27.00
N ARG A 54 -9.81 23.29 27.94
CA ARG A 54 -9.59 22.98 29.37
C ARG A 54 -9.23 21.52 29.65
N ALA A 55 -9.56 20.60 28.75
CA ALA A 55 -9.22 19.18 28.84
C ALA A 55 -7.91 18.83 28.13
N LEU A 56 -7.31 19.79 27.42
CA LEU A 56 -6.06 19.61 26.69
C LEU A 56 -4.90 20.18 27.51
N ASP A 57 -4.08 19.29 28.07
CA ASP A 57 -2.74 19.68 28.52
C ASP A 57 -1.88 20.01 27.27
N PRO A 58 -1.37 21.25 27.12
CA PRO A 58 -0.64 21.67 25.92
C PRO A 58 0.60 20.82 25.63
N VAL A 59 1.28 20.32 26.67
CA VAL A 59 2.48 19.48 26.50
C VAL A 59 2.10 18.13 25.91
N ARG A 60 1.11 17.45 26.52
CA ARG A 60 0.58 16.18 25.98
C ARG A 60 -0.02 16.35 24.59
N PHE A 61 -0.78 17.41 24.34
CA PHE A 61 -1.35 17.68 23.02
C PHE A 61 -0.25 17.80 21.95
N CYS A 62 0.77 18.61 22.19
CA CYS A 62 1.90 18.75 21.27
C CYS A 62 2.69 17.44 21.09
N ALA A 63 2.82 16.61 22.13
CA ALA A 63 3.44 15.30 22.01
C ALA A 63 2.62 14.36 21.12
N ILE A 64 1.30 14.30 21.32
CA ILE A 64 0.39 13.47 20.52
C ILE A 64 0.41 13.92 19.06
N VAL A 65 0.26 15.22 18.78
CA VAL A 65 0.28 15.74 17.40
C VAL A 65 1.61 15.43 16.72
N ARG A 66 2.76 15.60 17.40
CA ARG A 66 4.07 15.23 16.83
C ARG A 66 4.17 13.74 16.53
N SER A 67 3.68 12.90 17.43
CA SER A 67 3.64 11.45 17.22
C SER A 67 2.77 11.07 16.01
N MET A 68 1.63 11.73 15.84
CA MET A 68 0.74 11.50 14.70
C MET A 68 1.37 11.97 13.38
N VAL A 69 1.97 13.16 13.36
CA VAL A 69 2.70 13.67 12.19
C VAL A 69 3.83 12.72 11.79
N HIS A 70 4.57 12.19 12.76
CA HIS A 70 5.61 11.20 12.48
C HIS A 70 5.04 9.92 11.87
N ARG A 71 3.96 9.38 12.44
CA ARG A 71 3.29 8.19 11.89
C ARG A 71 2.77 8.41 10.47
N VAL A 72 2.19 9.58 10.18
CA VAL A 72 1.74 9.92 8.80
C VAL A 72 2.91 9.96 7.83
N ARG A 73 4.09 10.47 8.23
CA ARG A 73 5.29 10.45 7.39
C ARG A 73 5.74 9.02 7.08
N VAL A 74 5.86 8.19 8.11
CA VAL A 74 6.22 6.77 7.94
C VAL A 74 5.22 6.05 7.04
N LEU A 75 3.91 6.28 7.26
CA LEU A 75 2.86 5.70 6.43
C LEU A 75 2.99 6.11 4.95
N ASN A 76 3.28 7.37 4.68
CA ASN A 76 3.49 7.86 3.31
C ASN A 76 4.73 7.25 2.66
N ASP A 77 5.82 7.09 3.42
CA ASP A 77 7.03 6.44 2.94
C ASP A 77 6.75 4.98 2.59
N GLU A 78 6.02 4.25 3.43
CA GLU A 78 5.62 2.87 3.17
C GLU A 78 4.68 2.72 1.97
N LEU A 79 3.69 3.61 1.83
CA LEU A 79 2.78 3.60 0.67
C LEU A 79 3.52 3.92 -0.63
N THR A 80 4.53 4.79 -0.56
CA THR A 80 5.37 5.14 -1.70
C THR A 80 6.26 3.96 -2.10
N ALA A 81 6.89 3.29 -1.14
CA ALA A 81 7.67 2.08 -1.38
C ALA A 81 6.80 0.98 -2.00
N LEU A 82 5.62 0.73 -1.43
CA LEU A 82 4.67 -0.26 -1.94
C LEU A 82 4.25 0.06 -3.39
N ARG A 83 4.04 1.34 -3.72
CA ARG A 83 3.71 1.75 -5.08
C ARG A 83 4.84 1.46 -6.07
N ILE A 84 6.10 1.75 -5.71
CA ILE A 84 7.25 1.45 -6.56
C ILE A 84 7.33 -0.07 -6.83
N GLU A 85 7.19 -0.87 -5.78
CA GLU A 85 7.17 -2.33 -5.91
C GLU A 85 6.01 -2.83 -6.81
N GLU A 86 4.81 -2.25 -6.71
CA GLU A 86 3.66 -2.57 -7.57
C GLU A 86 3.90 -2.20 -9.04
N GLU A 87 4.57 -1.06 -9.31
CA GLU A 87 4.96 -0.64 -10.66
C GLU A 87 5.99 -1.61 -11.26
N GLU A 88 6.97 -2.07 -10.48
CA GLU A 88 7.95 -3.09 -10.89
C GLU A 88 7.28 -4.44 -11.22
N ASP A 89 6.39 -4.93 -10.36
CA ASP A 89 5.68 -6.18 -10.60
C ASP A 89 4.78 -6.12 -11.85
N ALA A 90 4.17 -4.96 -12.12
CA ALA A 90 3.39 -4.76 -13.34
C ALA A 90 4.26 -4.87 -14.60
N VAL A 91 5.48 -4.34 -14.57
CA VAL A 91 6.45 -4.49 -15.67
C VAL A 91 6.83 -5.96 -15.87
N ILE A 92 7.08 -6.71 -14.80
CA ILE A 92 7.41 -8.14 -14.89
C ILE A 92 6.20 -8.90 -15.46
N PHE A 93 4.98 -8.60 -15.00
CA PHE A 93 3.77 -9.22 -15.53
C PHE A 93 3.62 -8.98 -17.03
N GLU A 94 3.79 -7.73 -17.51
CA GLU A 94 3.72 -7.40 -18.94
C GLU A 94 4.80 -8.12 -19.75
N GLN A 95 6.03 -8.24 -19.22
CA GLN A 95 7.09 -9.00 -19.88
C GLN A 95 6.74 -10.49 -20.02
N MET A 96 6.18 -11.09 -18.98
CA MET A 96 5.86 -12.52 -18.95
C MET A 96 4.57 -12.85 -19.71
N TRP A 97 3.53 -12.03 -19.56
CA TRP A 97 2.19 -12.25 -20.11
C TRP A 97 1.98 -11.59 -21.48
N GLY A 98 2.39 -10.33 -21.61
CA GLY A 98 2.22 -9.52 -22.82
C GLY A 98 3.17 -9.94 -23.96
N GLY A 99 4.35 -10.49 -23.63
CA GLY A 99 5.39 -10.90 -24.57
C GLY A 99 5.55 -9.96 -25.77
N TYR A 100 6.19 -8.83 -25.48
CA TYR A 100 6.65 -7.75 -26.36
C TYR A 100 5.61 -7.09 -27.30
N LEU A 101 5.52 -5.76 -27.17
CA LEU A 101 5.27 -4.84 -28.29
C LEU A 101 6.26 -5.11 -29.44
#